data_AF-A0A0B2RFA1-F1
#
_entry.id   AF-A0A0B2RFA1-F1
#
_cell.length_a   1.000
_cell.length_b   1.000
_cell.length_c   1.000
_cell.angle_alpha   90.00
_cell.angle_beta   90.00
_cell.angle_gamma   90.00
#
_symmetry.space_group_name_H-M   'P 1'
#
loop_
_entity.id
_entity.type
_entity.pdbx_description
1 polymer ?
#
loop_
_entity_poly.entity_id
_entity_poly.type
_entity_poly.pdbx_seq_one_letter_code
_entity_poly.pdbx_strand_id
1 'polypeptide(L)'
;MTVWEDYAIQLHDAIDKNLLLQEPLVVMLTLGKIKDATGASGVGYNLVEKFFHNARVVSIGEINNLRQDCYCLTVGTVDEIIIDAPWSYDSCPNCTTTFDPSKGGLACHSCQNSVTNTVPRYKLNVRMEHNGDKGNFLFWDATCIKLFGKTAAECRDELIADGDDIKVFSTCVDEILSKTWAVIFKFCSQLHQSSVLDVSEEPHHIQTLIATLGLKVITK
;
A
#
# COMPACT_ATOMS: atom_id res chain seq x y z
N MET A 1 -25.03 -0.43 -8.91
CA MET A 1 -24.48 -1.79 -8.82
C MET A 1 -24.03 -2.20 -10.22
N THR A 2 -22.78 -2.60 -10.39
CA THR A 2 -22.31 -3.16 -11.66
C THR A 2 -22.39 -4.68 -11.56
N VAL A 3 -23.16 -5.31 -12.44
CA VAL A 3 -23.38 -6.77 -12.51
C VAL A 3 -22.76 -7.26 -13.81
N TRP A 4 -22.08 -8.40 -13.79
CA TRP A 4 -21.31 -8.91 -14.92
C TRP A 4 -21.85 -10.25 -15.41
N GLU A 5 -21.55 -10.56 -16.68
CA GLU A 5 -21.78 -11.87 -17.30
C GLU A 5 -23.24 -12.35 -17.15
N ASP A 6 -23.45 -13.63 -16.85
CA ASP A 6 -24.76 -14.27 -16.81
C ASP A 6 -25.70 -13.65 -15.76
N TYR A 7 -25.15 -13.01 -14.72
CA TYR A 7 -25.94 -12.32 -13.71
C TYR A 7 -26.60 -11.04 -14.26
N ALA A 8 -25.97 -10.38 -15.24
CA ALA A 8 -26.56 -9.21 -15.88
C ALA A 8 -27.80 -9.59 -16.70
N ILE A 9 -27.73 -10.73 -17.40
CA ILE A 9 -28.85 -11.27 -18.19
C ILE A 9 -30.00 -11.68 -17.26
N GLN A 10 -29.70 -12.43 -16.19
CA GLN A 10 -30.72 -12.85 -15.23
C GLN A 10 -31.41 -11.68 -14.53
N LEU A 11 -30.66 -10.62 -14.18
CA LEU A 11 -31.24 -9.44 -13.58
C LEU A 11 -32.13 -8.68 -14.57
N HIS A 12 -31.74 -8.63 -15.85
CA HIS A 12 -32.54 -7.99 -16.90
C HIS A 12 -33.88 -8.70 -17.10
N ASP A 13 -33.88 -10.03 -17.23
CA ASP A 13 -35.10 -10.83 -17.33
C ASP A 13 -36.01 -10.67 -16.10
N ALA A 14 -35.42 -10.58 -14.90
CA ALA A 14 -36.17 -10.35 -13.67
C ALA A 14 -36.81 -8.96 -13.65
N ILE A 15 -36.11 -7.92 -14.11
CA ILE A 15 -36.65 -6.55 -14.21
C ILE A 15 -37.82 -6.51 -15.18
N ASP A 16 -37.68 -7.10 -16.37
CA ASP A 16 -38.74 -7.09 -17.39
C ASP A 16 -39.99 -7.83 -16.93
N LYS A 17 -39.83 -8.99 -16.27
CA LYS A 17 -40.96 -9.72 -15.68
C LYS A 17 -41.66 -8.94 -14.58
N ASN A 18 -40.93 -8.25 -13.71
CA ASN A 18 -41.52 -7.47 -12.61
C ASN A 18 -42.19 -6.19 -13.11
N LEU A 19 -41.67 -5.56 -14.17
CA LEU A 19 -42.32 -4.42 -14.85
C LEU A 19 -43.69 -4.80 -15.42
N LEU A 20 -43.82 -5.99 -15.98
CA LEU A 20 -45.11 -6.51 -16.47
C LEU A 20 -46.11 -6.77 -15.35
N LEU A 21 -45.63 -7.11 -14.15
CA LEU A 21 -46.46 -7.46 -12.99
C LEU A 21 -46.72 -6.26 -12.05
N GLN A 22 -46.07 -5.11 -12.27
CA GLN A 22 -46.08 -3.94 -11.38
C GLN A 22 -45.69 -4.25 -9.92
N GLU A 23 -44.88 -5.28 -9.70
CA GLU A 23 -44.43 -5.66 -8.37
C GLU A 23 -43.04 -5.07 -8.04
N PRO A 24 -42.77 -4.73 -6.77
CA PRO A 24 -41.45 -4.24 -6.36
C PRO A 24 -40.43 -5.37 -6.35
N LEU A 25 -39.36 -5.22 -7.15
CA LEU A 25 -38.24 -6.15 -7.17
C LEU A 25 -37.26 -5.86 -6.02
N VAL A 26 -37.13 -6.79 -5.08
CA VAL A 26 -36.14 -6.72 -3.99
C VAL A 26 -34.92 -7.56 -4.34
N VAL A 27 -33.74 -6.93 -4.34
CA VAL A 27 -32.46 -7.59 -4.64
C VAL A 27 -31.57 -7.57 -3.38
N MET A 28 -31.24 -8.74 -2.85
CA MET A 28 -30.31 -8.89 -1.73
C MET A 28 -28.89 -9.17 -2.24
N LEU A 29 -27.95 -8.30 -1.88
CA LEU A 29 -26.54 -8.45 -2.21
C LEU A 29 -25.78 -8.99 -1.01
N THR A 30 -25.13 -10.13 -1.18
CA THR A 30 -24.21 -10.68 -0.19
C THR A 30 -22.80 -10.61 -0.76
N LEU A 31 -21.84 -10.11 0.04
CA LEU A 31 -20.41 -10.02 -0.32
C LEU A 31 -20.06 -9.08 -1.49
N GLY A 32 -20.88 -8.06 -1.77
CA GLY A 32 -20.61 -7.07 -2.81
C GLY A 32 -19.46 -6.10 -2.45
N LYS A 33 -18.56 -5.83 -3.41
CA LYS A 33 -17.60 -4.73 -3.30
C LYS A 33 -18.30 -3.40 -3.55
N ILE A 34 -18.26 -2.49 -2.57
CA ILE A 34 -18.78 -1.14 -2.71
C ILE A 34 -17.72 -0.27 -3.37
N LYS A 35 -18.11 0.42 -4.45
CA LYS A 35 -17.28 1.41 -5.16
C LYS A 35 -18.10 2.67 -5.32
N ASP A 36 -17.59 3.80 -4.81
CA ASP A 36 -18.30 5.08 -4.91
C ASP A 36 -18.32 5.57 -6.36
N ALA A 37 -19.54 5.79 -6.89
CA ALA A 37 -19.74 6.42 -8.19
C ALA A 37 -20.00 7.91 -7.97
N THR A 38 -19.02 8.76 -8.28
CA THR A 38 -19.19 10.21 -8.19
C THR A 38 -19.62 10.74 -9.55
N GLY A 39 -20.90 11.08 -9.66
CA GLY A 39 -21.45 11.88 -10.74
C GLY A 39 -22.27 13.02 -10.15
N ALA A 40 -21.68 14.21 -10.03
CA ALA A 40 -22.36 15.51 -10.04
C ALA A 40 -21.31 16.63 -10.06
N SER A 41 -21.54 17.58 -10.96
CA SER A 41 -20.70 18.72 -11.29
C SER A 41 -20.69 19.79 -10.18
N GLY A 42 -19.56 20.47 -10.03
CA GLY A 42 -19.49 21.82 -9.45
C GLY A 42 -18.74 21.96 -8.14
N VAL A 43 -17.59 22.66 -8.22
CA VAL A 43 -16.82 23.32 -7.15
C VAL A 43 -16.00 22.40 -6.22
N GLY A 44 -14.70 22.30 -6.54
CA GLY A 44 -13.64 22.06 -5.55
C GLY A 44 -13.69 20.72 -4.81
N TYR A 45 -13.62 19.61 -5.54
CA TYR A 45 -13.42 18.29 -4.94
C TYR A 45 -12.01 18.20 -4.34
N ASN A 46 -11.90 18.35 -3.03
CA ASN A 46 -10.70 18.11 -2.25
C ASN A 46 -10.29 16.62 -2.37
N LEU A 47 -9.38 16.30 -3.29
CA LEU A 47 -8.74 14.98 -3.42
C LEU A 47 -8.16 14.49 -2.08
N VAL A 48 -7.77 15.46 -1.26
CA VAL A 48 -7.45 15.40 0.17
C VAL A 48 -8.43 14.46 0.89
N GLU A 49 -9.74 14.69 0.89
CA GLU A 49 -10.68 13.92 1.73
C GLU A 49 -10.63 12.39 1.49
N LYS A 50 -10.43 11.94 0.23
CA LYS A 50 -10.24 10.51 -0.08
C LYS A 50 -8.96 9.90 0.52
N PHE A 51 -7.89 10.67 0.72
CA PHE A 51 -6.68 10.24 1.42
C PHE A 51 -6.85 10.22 2.95
N PHE A 52 -7.75 11.05 3.51
CA PHE A 52 -7.90 11.25 4.96
C PHE A 52 -9.00 10.40 5.62
N HIS A 53 -9.94 9.83 4.87
CA HIS A 53 -11.02 9.06 5.49
C HIS A 53 -10.49 7.82 6.24
N ASN A 54 -10.62 7.84 7.58
CA ASN A 54 -10.31 6.80 8.57
C ASN A 54 -8.86 6.65 9.05
N ALA A 55 -7.92 7.46 8.57
CA ALA A 55 -6.52 7.34 8.98
C ALA A 55 -6.11 8.48 9.92
N ARG A 56 -5.46 8.12 11.03
CA ARG A 56 -5.07 9.06 12.08
C ARG A 56 -3.79 9.79 11.70
N VAL A 57 -3.82 11.12 11.66
CA VAL A 57 -2.60 11.92 11.53
C VAL A 57 -1.75 11.76 12.79
N VAL A 58 -0.52 11.30 12.66
CA VAL A 58 0.43 11.06 13.76
C VAL A 58 1.79 11.63 13.38
N SER A 59 2.50 12.22 14.34
CA SER A 59 3.91 12.56 14.15
C SER A 59 4.77 11.30 14.21
N ILE A 60 5.99 11.35 13.64
CA ILE A 60 6.92 10.21 13.69
C ILE A 60 7.25 9.83 15.14
N GLY A 61 7.50 10.80 16.02
CA GLY A 61 7.75 10.53 17.45
C GLY A 61 6.57 9.89 18.19
N GLU A 62 5.33 10.10 17.72
CA GLU A 62 4.14 9.49 18.32
C GLU A 62 3.93 8.02 17.93
N ILE A 63 4.58 7.53 16.86
CA ILE A 63 4.40 6.16 16.35
C ILE A 63 4.79 5.11 17.42
N ASN A 64 5.86 5.36 18.19
CA ASN A 64 6.33 4.45 19.24
C ASN A 64 5.34 4.29 20.41
N ASN A 65 4.39 5.22 20.55
CA ASN A 65 3.40 5.20 21.61
C ASN A 65 2.08 4.54 21.19
N LEU A 66 1.98 4.09 19.93
CA LEU A 66 0.77 3.45 19.43
C LEU A 66 0.60 2.05 20.02
N ARG A 67 -0.61 1.76 20.53
CA ARG A 67 -0.92 0.51 21.24
C ARG A 67 -1.90 -0.41 20.51
N GLN A 68 -2.48 0.07 19.42
CA GLN A 68 -3.49 -0.65 18.65
C GLN A 68 -3.20 -0.51 17.16
N ASP A 69 -3.62 -1.51 16.41
CA ASP A 69 -3.56 -1.47 14.96
C ASP A 69 -4.42 -0.33 14.43
N CYS A 70 -3.85 0.47 13.54
CA CYS A 70 -4.55 1.63 12.98
C CYS A 70 -3.97 2.03 11.63
N TYR A 71 -4.80 2.66 10.81
CA TYR A 71 -4.34 3.40 9.65
C TYR A 71 -3.90 4.80 10.10
N CYS A 72 -2.75 5.24 9.61
CA CYS A 72 -2.12 6.48 10.01
C CYS A 72 -1.65 7.28 8.79
N LEU A 73 -1.59 8.60 8.95
CA LEU A 73 -0.86 9.50 8.06
C LEU A 73 0.26 10.19 8.82
N THR A 74 1.39 10.34 8.16
CA THR A 74 2.48 11.20 8.61
C THR A 74 3.10 11.91 7.42
N VAL A 75 3.91 12.92 7.70
CA VAL A 75 4.89 13.44 6.76
C VAL A 75 6.28 13.00 7.21
N GLY A 76 7.19 12.79 6.28
CA GLY A 76 8.58 12.47 6.58
C GLY A 76 9.47 12.70 5.37
N THR A 77 10.73 13.04 5.63
CA THR A 77 11.79 13.05 4.62
C THR A 77 12.56 11.76 4.71
N VAL A 78 12.83 11.12 3.58
CA VAL A 78 13.65 9.92 3.53
C VAL A 78 15.07 10.27 3.98
N ASP A 79 15.49 9.70 5.11
CA ASP A 79 16.80 9.90 5.73
C ASP A 79 17.77 8.78 5.34
N GLU A 80 17.32 7.52 5.40
CA GLU A 80 18.16 6.37 5.06
C GLU A 80 17.29 5.22 4.55
N ILE A 81 17.86 4.39 3.68
CA ILE A 81 17.30 3.09 3.33
C ILE A 81 18.11 2.02 4.08
N ILE A 82 17.45 1.23 4.90
CA ILE A 82 18.11 0.29 5.82
C ILE A 82 18.59 -0.94 5.03
N ILE A 83 19.91 -1.06 4.86
CA ILE A 83 20.60 -2.13 4.10
C ILE A 83 20.80 -3.43 4.89
N ASP A 84 20.68 -3.39 6.22
CA ASP A 84 20.96 -4.55 7.09
C ASP A 84 19.94 -5.69 6.93
N ALA A 85 18.88 -5.49 6.15
CA ALA A 85 17.91 -6.50 5.76
C ALA A 85 17.81 -6.59 4.23
N PRO A 86 17.61 -7.80 3.65
CA PRO A 86 17.39 -7.94 2.22
C PRO A 86 16.22 -7.07 1.76
N TRP A 87 16.48 -6.20 0.79
CA TRP A 87 15.49 -5.28 0.21
C TRP A 87 14.42 -5.97 -0.64
N SER A 88 14.64 -7.24 -0.92
CA SER A 88 13.69 -8.13 -1.59
C SER A 88 13.70 -9.51 -0.95
N TYR A 89 12.62 -10.25 -1.18
CA TYR A 89 12.49 -11.65 -0.76
C TYR A 89 11.91 -12.48 -1.89
N ASP A 90 12.25 -13.76 -1.87
CA ASP A 90 11.70 -14.72 -2.81
C ASP A 90 10.34 -15.21 -2.32
N SER A 91 9.37 -15.16 -3.23
CA SER A 91 7.97 -15.42 -2.89
C SER A 91 7.34 -16.46 -3.81
N CYS A 92 6.27 -17.09 -3.31
CA CYS A 92 5.38 -17.91 -4.12
C CYS A 92 4.69 -17.05 -5.19
N PRO A 93 4.72 -17.44 -6.48
CA PRO A 93 4.04 -16.70 -7.55
C PRO A 93 2.53 -16.53 -7.30
N ASN A 94 1.90 -17.51 -6.63
CA ASN A 94 0.44 -17.60 -6.49
C ASN A 94 -0.14 -16.86 -5.27
N CYS A 95 0.66 -16.56 -4.24
CA CYS A 95 0.12 -16.03 -2.97
C CYS A 95 1.06 -15.11 -2.18
N THR A 96 2.16 -14.65 -2.79
CA THR A 96 3.17 -13.72 -2.23
C THR A 96 3.87 -14.14 -0.95
N THR A 97 3.51 -15.28 -0.36
CA THR A 97 4.18 -15.81 0.84
C THR A 97 5.63 -16.13 0.52
N THR A 98 6.55 -15.79 1.43
CA THR A 98 7.97 -16.14 1.31
C THR A 98 8.12 -17.63 1.03
N PHE A 99 8.92 -17.96 0.02
CA PHE A 99 9.17 -19.33 -0.38
C PHE A 99 10.66 -19.52 -0.62
N ASP A 100 11.22 -20.53 0.03
CA ASP A 100 12.63 -20.86 -0.05
C ASP A 100 12.75 -22.33 -0.51
N PRO A 101 13.10 -22.57 -1.78
CA PRO A 101 13.25 -23.92 -2.31
C PRO A 101 14.28 -24.74 -1.55
N SER A 102 15.27 -24.10 -0.92
CA SER A 102 16.34 -24.79 -0.18
C SER A 102 15.87 -25.38 1.16
N LYS A 103 14.70 -24.93 1.67
CA LYS A 103 14.12 -25.40 2.94
C LYS A 103 13.21 -26.62 2.80
N GLY A 104 13.23 -27.28 1.63
CA GLY A 104 12.78 -28.67 1.52
C GLY A 104 11.31 -28.90 1.16
N GLY A 105 10.73 -28.11 0.26
CA GLY A 105 9.41 -28.37 -0.30
C GLY A 105 9.22 -27.76 -1.69
N LEU A 106 8.50 -28.45 -2.58
CA LEU A 106 8.06 -27.92 -3.87
C LEU A 106 6.67 -27.29 -3.79
N ALA A 107 6.02 -27.26 -2.63
CA ALA A 107 4.68 -26.69 -2.46
C ALA A 107 4.73 -25.53 -1.47
N CYS A 108 4.03 -24.44 -1.77
CA CYS A 108 3.95 -23.30 -0.88
C CYS A 108 3.14 -23.63 0.37
N HIS A 109 3.71 -23.42 1.55
CA HIS A 109 3.02 -23.68 2.82
C HIS A 109 1.68 -22.94 2.97
N SER A 110 1.55 -21.75 2.38
CA SER A 110 0.35 -20.91 2.52
C SER A 110 -0.80 -21.34 1.61
N CYS A 111 -0.54 -21.54 0.32
CA CYS A 111 -1.58 -21.84 -0.67
C CYS A 111 -1.58 -23.29 -1.17
N GLN A 112 -0.63 -24.11 -0.72
CA GLN A 112 -0.43 -25.52 -1.10
C GLN A 112 -0.19 -25.77 -2.60
N ASN A 113 -0.09 -24.71 -3.42
CA ASN A 113 0.26 -24.85 -4.82
C ASN A 113 1.73 -25.28 -4.96
N SER A 114 1.98 -26.13 -5.95
CA SER A 114 3.34 -26.44 -6.40
C SER A 114 4.04 -25.17 -6.90
N VAL A 115 5.29 -24.99 -6.52
CA VAL A 115 6.16 -23.87 -6.84
C VAL A 115 7.37 -24.43 -7.56
N THR A 116 7.45 -24.16 -8.85
CA THR A 116 8.61 -24.53 -9.68
C THR A 116 9.71 -23.46 -9.65
N ASN A 117 9.32 -22.19 -9.55
CA ASN A 117 10.21 -21.03 -9.48
C ASN A 117 9.71 -20.00 -8.46
N THR A 118 10.61 -19.21 -7.91
CA THR A 118 10.29 -18.06 -7.03
C THR A 118 10.14 -16.77 -7.83
N VAL A 119 9.40 -15.82 -7.27
CA VAL A 119 9.32 -14.44 -7.78
C VAL A 119 9.92 -13.50 -6.75
N PRO A 120 10.99 -12.76 -7.08
CA PRO A 120 11.52 -11.67 -6.25
C PRO A 120 10.46 -10.58 -6.02
N ARG A 121 10.32 -10.12 -4.79
CA ARG A 121 9.40 -9.03 -4.42
C ARG A 121 10.05 -8.04 -3.48
N TYR A 122 9.69 -6.75 -3.57
CA TYR A 122 10.24 -5.73 -2.68
C TYR A 122 9.78 -5.90 -1.23
N LYS A 123 10.71 -5.60 -0.33
CA LYS A 123 10.54 -5.42 1.11
C LYS A 123 11.55 -4.38 1.57
N LEU A 124 11.30 -3.12 1.19
CA LEU A 124 12.22 -2.02 1.42
C LEU A 124 11.94 -1.36 2.77
N ASN A 125 12.93 -1.34 3.67
CA ASN A 125 12.82 -0.66 4.95
C ASN A 125 13.44 0.73 4.85
N VAL A 126 12.61 1.76 4.97
CA VAL A 126 13.00 3.15 4.77
C VAL A 126 12.86 3.90 6.09
N ARG A 127 13.95 4.52 6.55
CA ARG A 127 13.92 5.44 7.68
C ARG A 127 13.56 6.84 7.19
N MET A 128 12.52 7.40 7.78
CA MET A 128 12.10 8.76 7.54
C MET A 128 12.28 9.62 8.79
N GLU A 129 12.55 10.90 8.59
CA GLU A 129 12.69 11.90 9.65
C GLU A 129 11.69 13.05 9.47
N HIS A 130 11.16 13.55 10.59
CA HIS A 130 10.40 14.79 10.64
C HIS A 130 10.56 15.42 12.03
N ASN A 131 10.94 16.70 12.07
CA ASN A 131 11.16 17.47 13.30
C ASN A 131 12.15 16.81 14.29
N GLY A 132 13.19 16.14 13.79
CA GLY A 132 14.21 15.46 14.61
C GLY A 132 13.84 14.05 15.07
N ASP A 133 12.58 13.64 14.90
CA ASP A 133 12.13 12.27 15.18
C ASP A 133 12.34 11.38 13.95
N LYS A 134 12.87 10.17 14.18
CA LYS A 134 13.10 9.15 13.13
C LYS A 134 12.21 7.93 13.33
N GLY A 135 11.74 7.36 12.23
CA GLY A 135 10.91 6.15 12.23
C GLY A 135 11.11 5.30 10.99
N ASN A 136 10.94 3.99 11.14
CA ASN A 136 11.10 3.01 10.06
C ASN A 136 9.75 2.68 9.43
N PHE A 137 9.73 2.62 8.10
CA PHE A 137 8.56 2.38 7.27
C PHE A 137 8.88 1.29 6.25
N LEU A 138 8.01 0.28 6.20
CA LEU A 138 8.18 -0.86 5.32
C LEU A 138 7.36 -0.66 4.04
N PHE A 139 8.04 -0.60 2.91
CA PHE A 139 7.45 -0.51 1.58
C PHE A 139 7.44 -1.90 0.97
N TRP A 140 6.24 -2.34 0.60
CA TRP A 140 6.02 -3.65 -0.01
C TRP A 140 6.00 -3.54 -1.53
N ASP A 141 6.12 -4.70 -2.17
CA ASP A 141 6.15 -4.91 -3.62
C ASP A 141 5.29 -3.94 -4.44
N ALA A 142 3.97 -3.91 -4.19
CA ALA A 142 3.05 -3.06 -4.95
C ALA A 142 3.34 -1.56 -4.82
N THR A 143 3.72 -1.11 -3.62
CA THR A 143 4.06 0.30 -3.36
C THR A 143 5.38 0.66 -4.03
N CYS A 144 6.40 -0.21 -3.95
CA CYS A 144 7.68 -0.01 -4.62
C CYS A 144 7.52 0.00 -6.15
N ILE A 145 6.75 -0.92 -6.73
CA ILE A 145 6.50 -0.94 -8.18
C ILE A 145 5.82 0.36 -8.62
N LYS A 146 4.84 0.86 -7.86
CA LYS A 146 4.20 2.15 -8.14
C LYS A 146 5.19 3.32 -8.08
N LEU A 147 6.13 3.28 -7.12
CA LEU A 147 7.12 4.34 -6.92
C LEU A 147 8.22 4.35 -7.97
N PHE A 148 8.76 3.18 -8.29
CA PHE A 148 9.94 3.03 -9.15
C PHE A 148 9.59 2.73 -10.60
N GLY A 149 8.37 2.30 -10.88
CA GLY A 149 7.95 1.83 -12.21
C GLY A 149 8.65 0.52 -12.64
N LYS A 150 9.30 -0.17 -11.70
CA LYS A 150 10.07 -1.41 -11.92
C LYS A 150 9.72 -2.46 -10.89
N THR A 151 9.88 -3.73 -11.27
CA THR A 151 9.76 -4.89 -10.40
C THR A 151 11.08 -5.21 -9.71
N ALA A 152 11.01 -5.92 -8.58
CA ALA A 152 12.21 -6.36 -7.88
C ALA A 152 13.07 -7.32 -8.71
N ALA A 153 12.45 -8.09 -9.61
CA ALA A 153 13.17 -8.95 -10.56
C ALA A 153 14.01 -8.13 -11.54
N GLU A 154 13.40 -7.11 -12.18
CA GLU A 154 14.13 -6.22 -13.10
C GLU A 154 15.30 -5.52 -12.40
N CYS A 155 15.11 -5.02 -11.17
CA CYS A 155 16.19 -4.42 -10.40
C CYS A 155 17.31 -5.43 -10.07
N ARG A 156 17.00 -6.70 -9.81
CA ARG A 156 18.03 -7.74 -9.58
C ARG A 156 18.78 -8.07 -10.87
N ASP A 157 18.08 -8.17 -11.99
CA ASP A 157 18.69 -8.48 -13.28
C ASP A 157 19.66 -7.35 -13.71
N GLU A 158 19.31 -6.08 -13.44
CA GLU A 158 20.19 -4.92 -13.65
C GLU A 158 21.47 -5.02 -12.79
N LEU A 159 21.34 -5.28 -11.48
CA LEU A 159 22.51 -5.43 -10.59
C LEU A 159 23.43 -6.58 -11.01
N ILE A 160 22.87 -7.70 -11.47
CA ILE A 160 23.64 -8.84 -11.97
C ILE A 160 24.39 -8.46 -13.26
N ALA A 161 23.76 -7.70 -14.16
CA ALA A 161 24.39 -7.25 -15.39
C ALA A 161 25.54 -6.26 -15.13
N ASP A 162 25.40 -5.40 -14.12
CA ASP A 162 26.41 -4.41 -13.74
C ASP A 162 27.55 -5.03 -12.90
N GLY A 163 27.38 -6.27 -12.41
CA GLY A 163 28.36 -6.98 -11.60
C GLY A 163 28.38 -6.56 -10.13
N ASP A 164 27.32 -5.89 -9.68
CA ASP A 164 27.17 -5.40 -8.32
C ASP A 164 26.69 -6.51 -7.37
N ASP A 165 26.97 -6.35 -6.06
CA ASP A 165 26.39 -7.22 -5.04
C ASP A 165 24.87 -6.98 -4.98
N ILE A 166 24.08 -8.07 -4.96
CA ILE A 166 22.61 -8.03 -4.81
C ILE A 166 22.19 -7.27 -3.54
N LYS A 167 23.10 -7.05 -2.58
CA LYS A 167 22.90 -6.21 -1.40
C LYS A 167 22.91 -4.70 -1.67
N VAL A 168 23.42 -4.26 -2.82
CA VAL A 168 23.38 -2.86 -3.27
C VAL A 168 22.00 -2.58 -3.86
N PHE A 169 21.47 -1.37 -3.66
CA PHE A 169 20.20 -1.00 -4.25
C PHE A 169 20.35 -0.63 -5.72
N SER A 170 19.29 -0.85 -6.50
CA SER A 170 19.16 -0.21 -7.82
C SER A 170 19.16 1.31 -7.64
N THR A 171 19.74 2.04 -8.60
CA THR A 171 19.79 3.52 -8.62
C THR A 171 18.43 4.18 -8.39
N CYS A 172 17.33 3.56 -8.80
CA CYS A 172 15.98 4.08 -8.57
C CYS A 172 15.59 4.19 -7.09
N VAL A 173 16.25 3.42 -6.22
CA VAL A 173 16.04 3.48 -4.77
C VAL A 173 16.81 4.65 -4.18
N ASP A 174 18.03 4.93 -4.63
CA ASP A 174 18.81 6.09 -4.17
C ASP A 174 18.12 7.42 -4.53
N GLU A 175 17.37 7.46 -5.63
CA GLU A 175 16.60 8.64 -6.05
C GLU A 175 15.54 9.09 -5.03
N ILE A 176 15.15 8.25 -4.07
CA ILE A 176 14.18 8.63 -3.05
C ILE A 176 14.80 9.32 -1.83
N LEU A 177 16.13 9.25 -1.68
CA LEU A 177 16.82 9.91 -0.58
C LEU A 177 16.53 11.41 -0.61
N SER A 178 16.33 12.01 0.56
CA SER A 178 15.98 13.43 0.74
C SER A 178 14.61 13.85 0.17
N LYS A 179 13.80 12.94 -0.40
CA LYS A 179 12.43 13.27 -0.77
C LYS A 179 11.54 13.36 0.47
N THR A 180 10.71 14.40 0.52
CA THR A 180 9.67 14.56 1.54
C THR A 180 8.33 14.06 1.00
N TRP A 181 7.67 13.19 1.75
CA TRP A 181 6.40 12.58 1.36
C TRP A 181 5.35 12.73 2.44
N ALA A 182 4.10 12.85 2.00
CA ALA A 182 2.94 12.48 2.78
C ALA A 182 2.74 10.96 2.65
N VAL A 183 2.71 10.23 3.77
CA VAL A 183 2.69 8.77 3.78
C VAL A 183 1.45 8.27 4.53
N ILE A 184 0.68 7.40 3.88
CA ILE A 184 -0.37 6.62 4.53
C ILE A 184 0.12 5.20 4.78
N PHE A 185 -0.05 4.74 6.01
CA PHE A 185 0.48 3.45 6.44
C PHE A 185 -0.46 2.75 7.42
N LYS A 186 -0.38 1.43 7.45
CA LYS A 186 -0.97 0.61 8.50
C LYS A 186 0.09 0.36 9.57
N PHE A 187 -0.19 0.78 10.80
CA PHE A 187 0.59 0.37 11.96
C PHE A 187 0.07 -0.95 12.51
N CYS A 188 0.95 -1.93 12.69
CA CYS A 188 0.67 -3.19 13.37
C CYS A 188 1.35 -3.17 14.75
N SER A 189 0.54 -3.13 15.80
CA SER A 189 0.99 -3.02 17.19
C SER A 189 1.79 -4.23 17.67
N GLN A 190 1.43 -5.44 17.22
CA GLN A 190 2.13 -6.68 17.59
C GLN A 190 3.55 -6.75 17.04
N LEU A 191 3.74 -6.28 15.81
CA LEU A 191 5.05 -6.29 15.13
C LEU A 191 5.81 -4.97 15.31
N HIS A 192 5.17 -3.97 15.92
CA HIS A 192 5.65 -2.59 16.00
C HIS A 192 6.12 -2.07 14.63
N GLN A 193 5.32 -2.33 13.60
CA GLN A 193 5.69 -2.14 12.20
C GLN A 193 4.75 -1.16 11.50
N SER A 194 5.32 -0.20 10.78
CA SER A 194 4.61 0.73 9.91
C SER A 194 4.71 0.26 8.45
N SER A 195 3.67 -0.42 7.94
CA SER A 195 3.60 -0.86 6.55
C SER A 195 2.96 0.21 5.68
N VAL A 196 3.70 0.76 4.72
CA VAL A 196 3.23 1.81 3.82
C VAL A 196 2.20 1.25 2.84
N LEU A 197 1.13 2.02 2.64
CA LEU A 197 0.06 1.71 1.71
C LEU A 197 0.17 2.59 0.47
N ASP A 198 0.46 3.87 0.66
CA ASP A 198 0.67 4.82 -0.43
C ASP A 198 1.51 6.02 0.04
N VAL A 199 2.06 6.75 -0.93
CA VAL A 199 2.78 8.00 -0.72
C VAL A 199 2.28 9.08 -1.68
N SER A 200 2.42 10.34 -1.27
CA SER A 200 2.15 11.48 -2.12
C SER A 200 3.28 12.51 -2.03
N GLU A 201 3.76 12.93 -3.19
CA GLU A 201 4.75 14.00 -3.37
C GLU A 201 4.09 15.37 -3.59
N GLU A 202 2.76 15.42 -3.60
CA GLU A 202 2.00 16.64 -3.86
C GLU A 202 2.24 17.69 -2.76
N PRO A 203 2.75 18.91 -3.09
CA PRO A 203 3.12 19.91 -2.09
C PRO A 203 1.98 20.28 -1.15
N HIS A 204 0.74 20.34 -1.66
CA HIS A 204 -0.43 20.69 -0.87
C HIS A 204 -0.79 19.61 0.18
N HIS A 205 -0.59 18.32 -0.13
CA HIS A 205 -0.77 17.24 0.85
C HIS A 205 0.27 17.34 1.97
N ILE A 206 1.53 17.54 1.60
CA ILE A 206 2.66 17.67 2.52
C ILE A 206 2.44 18.86 3.47
N GLN A 207 2.14 20.04 2.91
CA GLN A 207 1.89 21.26 3.69
C GLN A 207 0.70 21.12 4.63
N THR A 208 -0.39 20.49 4.18
CA THR A 208 -1.58 20.25 5.01
C THR A 208 -1.25 19.36 6.22
N LEU A 209 -0.47 18.29 6.01
CA LEU A 209 -0.04 17.41 7.09
C LEU A 209 0.92 18.11 8.06
N ILE A 210 1.91 18.87 7.55
CA ILE A 210 2.82 19.66 8.38
C ILE A 210 2.04 20.64 9.26
N ALA A 211 1.09 21.39 8.69
CA ALA A 211 0.26 22.31 9.45
C ALA A 211 -0.58 21.59 10.52
N THR A 212 -1.18 20.45 10.17
CA THR A 212 -1.98 19.64 11.11
C THR A 212 -1.13 19.11 12.27
N LEU A 213 0.10 18.66 11.99
CA LEU A 213 1.02 18.17 13.01
C LEU A 213 1.52 19.31 13.91
N GLY A 214 1.82 20.49 13.34
CA GLY A 214 2.21 21.67 14.11
C GLY A 214 1.13 22.14 15.09
N LEU A 215 -0.14 22.14 14.68
CA LEU A 215 -1.27 22.50 15.56
C LEU A 215 -1.41 21.55 16.77
N LYS A 216 -1.06 20.27 16.61
CA LYS A 216 -1.08 19.28 17.70
C LYS A 216 0.01 19.51 18.74
N VAL A 217 1.13 20.12 18.36
CA VAL A 217 2.23 20.43 19.30
C VAL A 217 1.84 21.61 20.20
N ILE A 218 1.09 22.58 19.69
CA ILE A 218 0.70 23.79 20.44
C ILE A 218 -0.41 23.52 21.47
N THR A 219 -1.15 22.41 21.32
CA THR A 219 -2.33 22.08 22.13
C THR A 219 -2.07 21.07 23.27
N LYS A 220 -0.82 20.65 23.50
CA LYS A 220 -0.39 19.84 24.67
C LYS A 220 0.27 20.72 25.72
#